data_AF-A0AAW1VMV9-F1
#
_entry.id   AF-A0AAW1VMV9-F1
#
_cell.length_a   1.000
_cell.length_b   1.000
_cell.length_c   1.000
_cell.angle_alpha   90.00
_cell.angle_beta   90.00
_cell.angle_gamma   90.00
#
_symmetry.space_group_name_H-M   'P 1'
#
loop_
_entity.id
_entity.type
_entity.pdbx_description
1 polymer ?
#
loop_
_entity_poly.entity_id
_entity_poly.type
_entity_poly.pdbx_seq_one_letter_code
_entity_poly.pdbx_strand_id
1 'polypeptide(L)'
;MKLLPSLSLFLFLVISSASSASILDNFSQCLSDNTEILIPFSKAFITPNNSTFLPTLQSTAQNLRYLVPSVPKPDFIFTPLLDSHVQAAVICSKQLGIHLRVRSGGHDYEALSYVSQIETPFIIVDLAKLRSVQINIEDNSAWVQAGASIGEVYYRIAEKSKTHGYPAGLALA
;
A
#
# COMPACT_ATOMS: atom_id res chain seq x y z
N MET A 1 51.45 40.82 39.88
CA MET A 1 50.46 40.51 38.81
C MET A 1 50.26 39.01 38.78
N LYS A 2 49.06 38.52 39.13
CA LYS A 2 48.71 37.09 39.14
C LYS A 2 48.23 36.69 37.73
N LEU A 3 48.86 35.67 37.14
CA LEU A 3 48.45 35.05 35.89
C LEU A 3 47.22 34.17 36.15
N LEU A 4 46.13 34.42 35.43
CA LEU A 4 44.93 33.56 35.40
C LEU A 4 45.11 32.47 34.33
N PRO A 5 44.74 31.20 34.60
CA PRO A 5 44.82 30.15 33.60
C PRO A 5 43.58 30.23 32.69
N SER A 6 43.83 30.30 31.38
CA SER A 6 42.83 30.17 30.32
C SER A 6 42.23 28.75 30.35
N LEU A 7 41.01 28.60 30.86
CA LEU A 7 40.25 27.36 30.79
C LEU A 7 39.70 27.19 29.37
N SER A 8 40.43 26.48 28.51
CA SER A 8 39.97 26.10 27.17
C SER A 8 38.90 25.01 27.30
N LEU A 9 37.64 25.39 27.14
CA LEU A 9 36.50 24.48 27.11
C LEU A 9 36.45 23.79 25.72
N PHE A 10 37.04 22.60 25.61
CA PHE A 10 36.90 21.77 24.42
C PHE A 10 35.45 21.26 24.32
N LEU A 11 34.66 21.91 23.47
CA LEU A 11 33.33 21.46 23.08
C LEU A 11 33.48 20.26 22.13
N PHE A 12 33.37 19.04 22.66
CA PHE A 12 33.27 17.84 21.82
C PHE A 12 31.92 17.85 21.10
N LEU A 13 31.91 18.30 19.84
CA LEU A 13 30.78 18.13 18.94
C LEU A 13 30.63 16.63 18.66
N VAL A 14 29.73 15.96 19.38
CA VAL A 14 29.31 14.60 19.03
C VAL A 14 28.51 14.70 17.74
N ILE A 15 29.18 14.50 16.60
CA ILE A 15 28.49 14.33 15.32
C ILE A 15 27.87 12.94 15.36
N SER A 16 26.67 12.83 15.94
CA SER A 16 25.84 11.65 15.77
C SER A 16 25.41 11.59 14.31
N SER A 17 26.09 10.76 13.52
CA SER A 17 25.62 10.35 12.20
C SER A 17 24.38 9.45 12.40
N ALA A 18 23.23 10.06 12.65
CA ALA A 18 21.97 9.36 12.54
C ALA A 18 21.77 9.04 11.05
N SER A 19 21.92 7.77 10.66
CA SER A 19 21.43 7.33 9.35
C SER A 19 19.93 7.56 9.37
N SER A 20 19.40 8.40 8.47
CA SER A 20 17.97 8.51 8.30
C SER A 20 17.42 7.13 7.95
N ALA A 21 16.63 6.53 8.85
CA ALA A 21 15.94 5.29 8.56
C ALA A 21 15.10 5.47 7.30
N SER A 22 15.10 4.47 6.41
CA SER A 22 14.34 4.60 5.16
C SER A 22 12.85 4.74 5.46
N ILE A 23 12.10 5.35 4.55
CA ILE A 23 10.64 5.49 4.66
C ILE A 23 9.99 4.11 4.91
N LEU A 24 10.54 3.08 4.25
CA LEU A 24 10.12 1.70 4.39
C LEU A 24 10.39 1.13 5.79
N ASP A 25 11.56 1.40 6.38
CA ASP A 25 11.89 0.91 7.72
C ASP A 25 10.97 1.55 8.78
N ASN A 26 10.78 2.87 8.69
CA ASN A 26 9.87 3.60 9.59
C ASN A 26 8.42 3.12 9.43
N PHE A 27 7.98 2.92 8.19
CA PHE A 27 6.63 2.42 7.92
C PHE A 27 6.45 0.98 8.42
N SER A 28 7.42 0.10 8.19
CA SER A 28 7.38 -1.29 8.66
C SER A 28 7.41 -1.40 10.18
N GLN A 29 8.21 -0.56 10.84
CA GLN A 29 8.25 -0.47 12.30
C GLN A 29 6.89 -0.01 12.83
N CYS A 30 6.38 1.12 12.33
CA CYS A 30 5.07 1.62 12.72
C CYS A 30 3.97 0.58 12.49
N LEU A 31 3.99 -0.12 11.35
CA LEU A 31 3.01 -1.16 11.04
C LEU A 31 3.05 -2.27 12.08
N SER A 32 4.26 -2.72 12.45
CA SER A 32 4.46 -3.75 13.47
C SER A 32 3.95 -3.30 14.85
N ASP A 33 4.10 -2.02 15.18
CA ASP A 33 3.61 -1.44 16.44
C ASP A 33 2.08 -1.28 16.47
N ASN A 34 1.42 -1.27 15.31
CA ASN A 34 -0.03 -1.08 15.17
C ASN A 34 -0.79 -2.34 14.73
N THR A 35 -0.13 -3.50 14.65
CA THR A 35 -0.76 -4.78 14.27
C THR A 35 -0.37 -5.90 15.21
N GLU A 36 -1.36 -6.65 15.71
CA GLU A 36 -1.09 -7.85 16.53
C GLU A 36 -0.51 -9.01 15.69
N ILE A 37 -0.92 -9.10 14.42
CA ILE A 37 -0.51 -10.16 13.50
C ILE A 37 0.56 -9.62 12.58
N LEU A 38 1.78 -10.15 12.70
CA LEU A 38 2.90 -9.77 11.84
C LEU A 38 2.76 -10.39 10.45
N ILE A 39 2.96 -9.57 9.41
CA ILE A 39 3.10 -10.06 8.05
C ILE A 39 4.59 -10.22 7.74
N PRO A 40 5.03 -11.36 7.16
CA PRO A 40 6.38 -11.47 6.66
C PRO A 40 6.67 -10.38 5.63
N PHE A 41 7.75 -9.63 5.84
CA PHE A 41 8.09 -8.47 5.01
C PHE A 41 8.09 -8.79 3.51
N SER A 42 8.69 -9.91 3.12
CA SER A 42 8.76 -10.38 1.73
C SER A 42 7.42 -10.69 1.07
N LYS A 43 6.35 -10.86 1.86
CA LYS A 43 4.99 -11.09 1.37
C LYS A 43 4.16 -9.81 1.29
N ALA A 44 4.48 -8.81 2.11
CA ALA A 44 3.71 -7.58 2.24
C ALA A 44 4.31 -6.41 1.44
N PHE A 45 5.63 -6.35 1.33
CA PHE A 45 6.34 -5.21 0.75
C PHE A 45 7.04 -5.58 -0.53
N ILE A 46 6.83 -4.76 -1.56
CA ILE A 46 7.53 -4.83 -2.84
C ILE A 46 8.15 -3.46 -3.10
N THR A 47 9.47 -3.43 -3.21
CA THR A 47 10.30 -2.23 -3.34
C THR A 47 10.91 -2.14 -4.73
N PRO A 48 11.35 -0.96 -5.20
CA PRO A 48 12.04 -0.81 -6.50
C PRO A 48 13.26 -1.71 -6.70
N ASN A 49 13.88 -2.18 -5.61
CA ASN A 49 15.03 -3.11 -5.66
C ASN A 49 14.61 -4.56 -5.93
N ASN A 50 13.33 -4.91 -5.79
CA ASN A 50 12.83 -6.24 -6.11
C ASN A 50 12.57 -6.39 -7.61
N SER A 51 13.02 -7.49 -8.22
CA SER A 51 12.76 -7.79 -9.64
C SER A 51 11.26 -7.88 -9.99
N THR A 52 10.41 -8.15 -8.98
CA THR A 52 8.96 -8.23 -9.10
C THR A 52 8.24 -6.89 -8.98
N PHE A 53 8.96 -5.78 -8.70
CA PHE A 53 8.33 -4.46 -8.51
C PHE A 53 7.57 -3.99 -9.73
N LEU A 54 8.25 -3.90 -10.87
CA LEU A 54 7.62 -3.42 -12.09
C LEU A 54 6.47 -4.36 -12.55
N PRO A 55 6.65 -5.71 -12.59
CA PRO A 55 5.53 -6.62 -12.85
C PRO A 55 4.34 -6.44 -11.92
N THR A 56 4.57 -6.21 -10.62
CA THR A 56 3.48 -6.01 -9.63
C THR A 56 2.80 -4.65 -9.80
N LEU A 57 3.56 -3.60 -10.10
CA LEU A 57 2.99 -2.30 -10.38
C LEU A 57 2.14 -2.33 -11.66
N GLN A 58 2.56 -3.09 -12.67
CA GLN A 58 1.91 -3.14 -13.98
C GLN A 58 0.73 -4.12 -14.05
N SER A 59 0.65 -5.11 -13.15
CA SER A 59 -0.32 -6.23 -13.23
C SER A 59 -1.79 -5.79 -13.33
N THR A 60 -2.17 -4.71 -12.64
CA THR A 60 -3.53 -4.16 -12.62
C THR A 60 -3.58 -2.70 -13.09
N ALA A 61 -2.47 -2.14 -13.58
CA ALA A 61 -2.44 -0.78 -14.09
C ALA A 61 -3.00 -0.71 -15.52
N GLN A 62 -4.29 -0.40 -15.63
CA GLN A 62 -5.01 -0.50 -16.90
C GLN A 62 -4.67 0.61 -17.89
N ASN A 63 -4.43 1.83 -17.40
CA ASN A 63 -4.03 2.92 -18.29
C ASN A 63 -2.51 2.95 -18.46
N LEU A 64 -2.04 2.40 -19.59
CA LEU A 64 -0.62 2.28 -19.92
C LEU A 64 0.09 3.63 -20.11
N ARG A 65 -0.65 4.71 -20.38
CA ARG A 65 -0.09 6.09 -20.46
C ARG A 65 0.69 6.46 -19.20
N TYR A 66 0.32 5.87 -18.06
CA TYR A 66 0.90 6.14 -16.76
C TYR A 66 2.04 5.19 -16.34
N LEU A 67 2.44 4.27 -17.21
CA LEU A 67 3.51 3.31 -16.95
C LEU A 67 4.85 3.71 -17.58
N VAL A 68 4.88 4.79 -18.36
CA VAL A 68 6.12 5.29 -18.98
C VAL A 68 7.16 5.69 -17.92
N PRO A 69 8.46 5.71 -18.26
CA PRO A 69 9.53 6.02 -17.31
C PRO A 69 9.44 7.41 -16.67
N SER A 70 8.87 8.40 -17.38
CA SER A 70 8.76 9.79 -16.89
C SER A 70 7.68 9.98 -15.81
N VAL A 71 6.77 9.02 -15.64
CA VAL A 71 5.70 9.11 -14.65
C VAL A 71 6.22 8.65 -13.27
N PRO A 72 5.93 9.37 -12.17
CA PRO A 72 6.37 8.97 -10.83
C PRO A 72 5.95 7.55 -10.46
N LYS A 73 6.82 6.87 -9.72
CA LYS A 73 6.61 5.50 -9.21
C LYS A 73 6.54 5.57 -7.68
N PRO A 74 5.77 4.69 -7.02
CA PRO A 74 5.69 4.70 -5.56
C PRO A 74 7.03 4.29 -4.94
N ASP A 75 7.29 4.77 -3.72
CA ASP A 75 8.46 4.37 -2.93
C ASP A 75 8.44 2.85 -2.66
N PHE A 76 7.26 2.27 -2.44
CA PHE A 76 7.01 0.83 -2.38
C PHE A 76 5.51 0.53 -2.53
N ILE A 77 5.20 -0.75 -2.74
CA ILE A 77 3.84 -1.29 -2.74
C ILE A 77 3.67 -2.13 -1.48
N PHE A 78 2.63 -1.84 -0.70
CA PHE A 78 2.20 -2.59 0.45
C PHE A 78 0.94 -3.40 0.13
N THR A 79 0.96 -4.71 0.36
CA THR A 79 -0.17 -5.61 0.10
C THR A 79 -0.70 -6.19 1.41
N PRO A 80 -1.74 -5.59 2.02
CA PRO A 80 -2.34 -6.09 3.25
C PRO A 80 -2.99 -7.47 3.05
N LEU A 81 -2.84 -8.34 4.06
CA LEU A 81 -3.46 -9.68 4.08
C LEU A 81 -4.72 -9.77 4.97
N LEU A 82 -4.96 -8.76 5.80
CA LEU A 82 -6.04 -8.69 6.78
C LEU A 82 -6.53 -7.24 6.85
N ASP A 83 -7.77 -7.04 7.29
CA ASP A 83 -8.37 -5.72 7.42
C ASP A 83 -7.61 -4.83 8.41
N SER A 84 -7.07 -5.42 9.49
CA SER A 84 -6.24 -4.72 10.48
C SER A 84 -4.96 -4.14 9.89
N HIS A 85 -4.39 -4.78 8.88
CA HIS A 85 -3.21 -4.27 8.17
C HIS A 85 -3.53 -2.99 7.39
N VAL A 86 -4.76 -2.85 6.87
CA VAL A 86 -5.22 -1.62 6.21
C VAL A 86 -5.33 -0.50 7.23
N GLN A 87 -5.91 -0.78 8.41
CA GLN A 87 -6.02 0.19 9.49
C GLN A 87 -4.63 0.72 9.91
N ALA A 88 -3.68 -0.19 10.13
CA ALA A 88 -2.31 0.17 10.47
C ALA A 88 -1.63 0.99 9.36
N ALA A 89 -1.82 0.62 8.08
CA ALA A 89 -1.27 1.40 6.97
C ALA A 89 -1.77 2.85 6.97
N VAL A 90 -3.08 3.08 7.22
CA VAL A 90 -3.65 4.43 7.31
C VAL A 90 -3.05 5.22 8.47
N ILE A 91 -2.94 4.60 9.65
CA ILE A 91 -2.36 5.22 10.85
C ILE A 91 -0.90 5.61 10.58
N CYS A 92 -0.10 4.67 10.07
CA CYS A 92 1.32 4.87 9.84
C CYS A 92 1.61 5.88 8.74
N SER A 93 0.86 5.85 7.64
CA SER A 93 0.98 6.88 6.60
C SER A 93 0.69 8.27 7.14
N LYS A 94 -0.35 8.42 7.98
CA LYS A 94 -0.67 9.70 8.60
C LYS A 94 0.42 10.16 9.56
N GLN A 95 0.94 9.28 10.40
CA GLN A 95 2.00 9.61 11.37
C GLN A 95 3.32 9.98 10.68
N LEU A 96 3.64 9.32 9.57
CA LEU A 96 4.89 9.50 8.84
C LEU A 96 4.79 10.53 7.71
N GLY A 97 3.61 11.12 7.47
CA GLY A 97 3.39 12.07 6.38
C GLY A 97 3.56 11.46 4.99
N ILE A 98 3.22 10.18 4.83
CA ILE A 98 3.32 9.45 3.55
C ILE A 98 1.97 9.52 2.84
N HIS A 99 1.96 9.93 1.58
CA HIS A 99 0.74 9.94 0.79
C HIS A 99 0.30 8.53 0.39
N LEU A 100 -0.98 8.22 0.58
CA LEU A 100 -1.57 6.93 0.25
C LEU A 100 -2.28 6.95 -1.10
N ARG A 101 -1.93 5.99 -1.95
CA ARG A 101 -2.70 5.61 -3.13
C ARG A 101 -3.29 4.23 -2.88
N VAL A 102 -4.62 4.12 -2.93
CA VAL A 102 -5.31 2.84 -2.70
C VAL A 102 -5.65 2.22 -4.05
N ARG A 103 -5.27 0.96 -4.25
CA ARG A 103 -5.54 0.23 -5.48
C ARG A 103 -6.32 -1.05 -5.19
N SER A 104 -7.45 -1.19 -5.86
CA SER A 104 -8.18 -2.46 -6.05
C SER A 104 -7.87 -3.00 -7.46
N GLY A 105 -8.81 -2.94 -8.41
CA GLY A 105 -8.61 -3.42 -9.78
C GLY A 105 -7.77 -2.52 -10.70
N GLY A 106 -7.42 -1.30 -10.27
CA GLY A 106 -6.53 -0.39 -11.01
C GLY A 106 -7.10 0.17 -12.34
N HIS A 107 -8.42 0.17 -12.47
CA HIS A 107 -9.17 0.70 -13.62
C HIS A 107 -9.36 2.23 -13.62
N ASP A 108 -8.62 2.96 -12.79
CA ASP A 108 -8.70 4.42 -12.76
C ASP A 108 -8.18 5.02 -14.08
N TYR A 109 -9.04 5.77 -14.78
CA TYR A 109 -8.73 6.31 -16.10
C TYR A 109 -7.58 7.32 -16.09
N GLU A 110 -7.30 7.94 -14.94
CA GLU A 110 -6.21 8.90 -14.76
C GLU A 110 -5.12 8.34 -13.84
N ALA A 111 -5.12 7.02 -13.61
CA ALA A 111 -4.17 6.29 -12.78
C ALA A 111 -4.02 6.79 -11.33
N LEU A 112 -5.04 7.45 -10.77
CA LEU A 112 -5.00 8.02 -9.42
C LEU A 112 -4.87 6.98 -8.31
N SER A 113 -5.01 5.68 -8.62
CA SER A 113 -4.78 4.57 -7.69
C SER A 113 -3.34 4.07 -7.65
N TYR A 114 -2.48 4.43 -8.61
CA TYR A 114 -1.09 3.96 -8.68
C TYR A 114 -0.06 5.02 -9.09
N VAL A 115 -0.49 6.27 -9.28
CA VAL A 115 0.37 7.42 -9.57
C VAL A 115 0.01 8.60 -8.67
N SER A 116 1.03 9.29 -8.15
CA SER A 116 0.91 10.62 -7.54
C SER A 116 1.84 11.60 -8.25
N GLN A 117 1.28 12.69 -8.78
CA GLN A 117 2.05 13.78 -9.40
C GLN A 117 2.21 14.99 -8.45
N ILE A 118 1.41 15.05 -7.39
CA ILE A 118 1.27 16.24 -6.53
C ILE A 118 1.88 16.06 -5.13
N GLU A 119 1.92 14.82 -4.63
CA GLU A 119 2.36 14.52 -3.27
C GLU A 119 3.39 13.41 -3.30
N THR A 120 4.52 13.63 -2.61
CA THR A 120 5.62 12.71 -2.38
C THR A 120 6.13 12.85 -0.92
N PRO A 121 6.66 11.79 -0.29
CA PRO A 121 6.68 10.41 -0.78
C PRO A 121 5.28 9.80 -0.85
N PHE A 122 5.08 8.81 -1.71
CA PHE A 122 3.80 8.12 -1.82
C PHE A 122 3.98 6.61 -1.98
N ILE A 123 3.04 5.87 -1.43
CA ILE A 123 3.02 4.41 -1.50
C ILE A 123 1.69 3.93 -2.06
N ILE A 124 1.68 2.70 -2.57
CA ILE A 124 0.44 2.03 -2.97
C ILE A 124 0.04 1.03 -1.88
N VAL A 125 -1.20 1.10 -1.42
CA VAL A 125 -1.85 0.02 -0.67
C VAL A 125 -2.68 -0.79 -1.66
N ASP A 126 -2.20 -1.99 -1.99
CA ASP A 126 -2.78 -2.88 -3.00
C ASP A 126 -3.66 -3.95 -2.34
N LEU A 127 -4.97 -3.85 -2.58
CA LEU A 127 -5.98 -4.67 -1.91
C LEU A 127 -6.17 -6.05 -2.57
N ALA A 128 -5.38 -6.43 -3.58
CA ALA A 128 -5.57 -7.66 -4.35
C ALA A 128 -5.59 -8.98 -3.54
N LYS A 129 -5.17 -8.96 -2.26
CA LYS A 129 -5.27 -10.13 -1.36
C LYS A 129 -6.55 -10.16 -0.52
N LEU A 130 -7.24 -9.04 -0.39
CA LEU A 130 -8.54 -8.92 0.28
C LEU A 130 -9.66 -9.06 -0.76
N ARG A 131 -9.91 -10.28 -1.23
CA ARG A 131 -10.83 -10.59 -2.34
C ARG A 131 -11.80 -11.74 -2.06
N SER A 132 -12.11 -11.99 -0.80
CA SER A 132 -13.14 -12.95 -0.42
C SER A 132 -14.51 -12.52 -0.93
N VAL A 133 -15.30 -13.51 -1.38
CA VAL A 133 -16.66 -13.33 -1.87
C VAL A 133 -17.53 -14.40 -1.20
N GLN A 134 -18.48 -13.97 -0.38
CA GLN A 134 -19.39 -14.83 0.35
C GLN A 134 -20.82 -14.51 -0.09
N ILE A 135 -21.50 -15.51 -0.66
CA ILE A 135 -22.86 -15.37 -1.20
C ILE A 135 -23.85 -16.07 -0.28
N ASN A 136 -24.91 -15.35 0.11
CA ASN A 136 -26.05 -15.90 0.82
C ASN A 136 -27.31 -15.79 -0.06
N ILE A 137 -27.73 -16.91 -0.64
CA ILE A 137 -28.92 -16.96 -1.52
C ILE A 137 -30.21 -16.83 -0.71
N GLU A 138 -30.28 -17.36 0.50
CA GLU A 138 -31.48 -17.30 1.34
C GLU A 138 -31.81 -15.87 1.77
N ASP A 139 -30.77 -15.09 2.09
CA ASP A 139 -30.85 -13.68 2.44
C ASP A 139 -30.77 -12.74 1.21
N ASN A 140 -30.59 -13.30 0.01
CA ASN A 140 -30.37 -12.57 -1.24
C ASN A 140 -29.28 -11.46 -1.11
N SER A 141 -28.18 -11.78 -0.43
CA SER A 141 -27.11 -10.84 -0.09
C SER A 141 -25.72 -11.43 -0.36
N ALA A 142 -24.71 -10.55 -0.41
CA ALA A 142 -23.33 -10.93 -0.58
C ALA A 142 -22.39 -10.02 0.21
N TRP A 143 -21.35 -10.62 0.80
CA TRP A 143 -20.19 -9.90 1.32
C TRP A 143 -19.02 -10.05 0.35
N VAL A 144 -18.52 -8.92 -0.16
CA VAL A 144 -17.47 -8.87 -1.18
C VAL A 144 -16.37 -7.96 -0.66
N GLN A 145 -15.14 -8.48 -0.55
CA GLN A 145 -13.99 -7.65 -0.18
C GLN A 145 -13.52 -6.79 -1.35
N ALA A 146 -12.95 -5.63 -1.02
CA ALA A 146 -12.66 -4.56 -1.97
C ALA A 146 -11.69 -4.94 -3.10
N GLY A 147 -10.84 -5.96 -2.92
CA GLY A 147 -9.91 -6.44 -3.94
C GLY A 147 -10.48 -7.47 -4.91
N ALA A 148 -11.74 -7.90 -4.75
CA ALA A 148 -12.38 -8.82 -5.68
C ALA A 148 -12.78 -8.11 -6.97
N SER A 149 -12.51 -8.72 -8.13
CA SER A 149 -13.02 -8.20 -9.40
C SER A 149 -14.51 -8.50 -9.54
N ILE A 150 -15.21 -7.72 -10.37
CA ILE A 150 -16.64 -8.00 -10.61
C ILE A 150 -16.85 -9.35 -11.31
N GLY A 151 -15.87 -9.80 -12.11
CA GLY A 151 -15.89 -11.14 -12.69
C GLY A 151 -15.87 -12.25 -11.63
N GLU A 152 -15.06 -12.10 -10.57
CA GLU A 152 -15.07 -13.03 -9.43
C GLU A 152 -16.44 -13.03 -8.73
N VAL A 153 -17.05 -11.85 -8.56
CA VAL A 153 -18.39 -11.73 -7.95
C VAL A 153 -19.45 -12.44 -8.80
N TYR A 154 -19.52 -12.14 -10.10
CA TYR A 154 -20.46 -12.79 -11.01
C TYR A 154 -20.29 -14.30 -11.04
N TYR A 155 -19.05 -14.78 -11.08
CA TYR A 155 -18.75 -16.20 -11.05
C TYR A 155 -19.28 -16.88 -9.78
N ARG A 156 -19.04 -16.28 -8.60
CA ARG A 156 -19.48 -16.84 -7.31
C ARG A 156 -20.99 -16.84 -7.14
N ILE A 157 -21.69 -15.85 -7.69
CA ILE A 157 -23.16 -15.84 -7.74
C ILE A 157 -23.65 -17.00 -8.63
N ALA A 158 -23.10 -17.14 -9.83
CA ALA A 158 -23.51 -18.16 -10.79
C ALA A 158 -23.24 -19.60 -10.30
N GLU A 159 -22.18 -19.82 -9.51
CA GLU A 159 -21.92 -21.10 -8.85
C GLU A 159 -23.02 -21.49 -7.85
N LYS A 160 -23.68 -20.50 -7.22
CA LYS A 160 -24.71 -20.72 -6.20
C LYS A 160 -26.12 -20.75 -6.79
N SER A 161 -26.41 -19.97 -7.83
CA SER A 161 -27.71 -19.94 -8.47
C SER A 161 -27.66 -19.48 -9.92
N LYS A 162 -28.43 -20.14 -10.80
CA LYS A 162 -28.55 -19.80 -12.22
C LYS A 162 -29.55 -18.67 -12.50
N THR A 163 -30.28 -18.21 -11.49
CA THR A 163 -31.32 -17.18 -11.61
C THR A 163 -31.02 -15.91 -10.81
N HIS A 164 -29.85 -15.86 -10.14
CA HIS A 164 -29.38 -14.66 -9.45
C HIS A 164 -28.30 -13.96 -10.26
N GLY A 165 -28.21 -12.64 -10.09
CA GLY A 165 -27.19 -11.79 -10.67
C GLY A 165 -27.03 -10.52 -9.84
N TYR A 166 -26.08 -9.67 -10.22
CA TYR A 166 -25.88 -8.38 -9.60
C TYR A 166 -25.64 -7.31 -10.67
N PRO A 167 -26.33 -6.17 -10.65
CA PRO A 167 -26.22 -5.16 -11.70
C PRO A 167 -24.98 -4.28 -11.49
N ALA A 168 -23.85 -4.68 -12.07
CA ALA A 168 -22.60 -3.92 -12.03
C ALA A 168 -21.96 -3.79 -13.43
N GLY A 169 -20.67 -3.48 -13.50
CA GLY A 169 -19.94 -3.26 -14.74
C GLY A 169 -19.89 -4.48 -15.66
N LEU A 170 -19.64 -4.22 -16.95
CA LEU A 170 -19.43 -5.25 -17.97
C LEU A 170 -17.99 -5.79 -17.98
N ALA A 171 -17.02 -4.93 -17.70
CA ALA A 171 -15.60 -5.31 -17.64
C ALA A 171 -15.39 -6.22 -16.41
N LEU A 172 -14.78 -7.39 -16.62
CA LEU A 172 -14.68 -8.46 -15.61
C LEU A 172 -13.44 -8.35 -14.69
N ALA A 173 -12.57 -7.38 -14.95
CA ALA A 173 -11.31 -7.14 -14.25
C ALA A 173 -11.44 -5.97 -13.27
#